data_AF-A0A2Z2KBT7-F1
#
_entry.id   AF-A0A2Z2KBT7-F1
#
_cell.length_a   1.000
_cell.length_b   1.000
_cell.length_c   1.000
_cell.angle_alpha   90.00
_cell.angle_beta   90.00
_cell.angle_gamma   90.00
#
_symmetry.space_group_name_H-M   'P 1'
#
loop_
_entity.id
_entity.type
_entity.pdbx_description
1 polymer ?
#
loop_
_entity_poly.entity_id
_entity_poly.type
_entity_poly.pdbx_seq_one_letter_code
_entity_poly.pdbx_strand_id
1 'polypeptide(L)'
;MDATEYLEFALAYAKAHQHLVEKEYAAVLETAVQLKNWTERTPLPATGASYTHKEAARLLGVTPEVLRNWERNGLIGIPRGHNQSRIYGDEEITRLRII
;
A
#
# COMPACT_ATOMS: atom_id res chain seq x y z
N MET A 1 -22.68 -38.76 -3.35
CA MET A 1 -21.77 -37.73 -3.88
C MET A 1 -20.48 -38.43 -4.25
N ASP A 2 -20.20 -38.55 -5.54
CA ASP A 2 -18.95 -39.16 -6.00
C ASP A 2 -17.80 -38.15 -6.00
N ALA A 3 -16.58 -38.63 -6.27
CA ALA A 3 -15.37 -37.81 -6.24
C ALA A 3 -15.40 -36.67 -7.28
N THR A 4 -16.13 -36.84 -8.38
CA THR A 4 -16.27 -35.84 -9.45
C THR A 4 -17.17 -34.71 -8.98
N GLU A 5 -18.31 -35.06 -8.39
CA GLU A 5 -19.28 -34.11 -7.84
C GLU A 5 -18.65 -33.27 -6.71
N TYR A 6 -17.83 -33.89 -5.85
CA TYR A 6 -17.08 -33.16 -4.82
C TYR A 6 -16.05 -32.18 -5.40
N LEU A 7 -15.32 -32.57 -6.45
CA LEU A 7 -14.34 -31.71 -7.12
C LEU A 7 -15.02 -30.51 -7.80
N GLU A 8 -16.17 -30.73 -8.44
CA GLU A 8 -16.95 -29.67 -9.08
C GLU A 8 -17.44 -28.64 -8.05
N PHE A 9 -17.97 -29.09 -6.90
CA PHE A 9 -18.36 -28.20 -5.82
C PHE A 9 -17.16 -27.41 -5.26
N ALA A 10 -16.05 -28.08 -4.97
CA ALA A 10 -14.85 -27.42 -4.47
C ALA A 10 -14.32 -26.35 -5.44
N LEU A 11 -14.32 -26.64 -6.74
CA LEU A 11 -13.94 -25.68 -7.78
C LEU A 11 -14.92 -24.51 -7.87
N ALA A 12 -16.22 -24.76 -7.77
CA ALA A 12 -17.24 -23.70 -7.77
C ALA A 12 -17.09 -22.77 -6.56
N TYR A 13 -16.87 -23.33 -5.37
CA TYR A 13 -16.60 -22.54 -4.16
C TYR A 13 -15.33 -21.71 -4.27
N ALA A 14 -14.23 -22.30 -4.77
CA ALA A 14 -12.98 -21.59 -4.95
C ALA A 14 -13.12 -20.40 -5.93
N LYS A 15 -13.84 -20.59 -7.04
CA LYS A 15 -14.14 -19.53 -8.00
C LYS A 15 -15.00 -18.42 -7.41
N ALA A 16 -16.02 -18.78 -6.64
CA ALA A 16 -16.89 -17.81 -5.97
C ALA A 16 -16.09 -16.97 -4.94
N HIS A 17 -15.22 -17.62 -4.16
CA HIS A 17 -14.35 -16.94 -3.22
C HIS A 17 -13.33 -16.03 -3.93
N GLN A 18 -12.71 -16.48 -5.01
CA GLN A 18 -11.81 -15.66 -5.82
C GLN A 18 -12.52 -14.39 -6.30
N HIS A 19 -13.74 -14.54 -6.84
CA HIS A 19 -14.52 -13.40 -7.32
C HIS A 19 -14.86 -12.39 -6.20
N LEU A 20 -15.14 -12.88 -4.99
CA LEU A 20 -15.37 -12.02 -3.83
C LEU A 20 -14.11 -11.20 -3.50
N VAL A 21 -12.96 -11.86 -3.42
CA VAL A 21 -11.67 -11.20 -3.14
C VAL A 21 -11.33 -10.17 -4.23
N GLU A 22 -11.53 -10.50 -5.50
CA GLU A 22 -11.31 -9.58 -6.62
C GLU A 22 -12.19 -8.32 -6.51
N LYS A 23 -13.46 -8.50 -6.12
CA LYS A 23 -14.40 -7.38 -5.93
C LYS A 23 -13.99 -6.48 -4.76
N GLU A 24 -13.63 -7.07 -3.62
CA GLU A 24 -13.16 -6.32 -2.45
C GLU A 24 -11.88 -5.55 -2.78
N TYR A 25 -10.94 -6.20 -3.47
CA TYR A 25 -9.69 -5.58 -3.91
C TYR A 25 -9.94 -4.38 -4.84
N ALA A 26 -10.87 -4.51 -5.80
CA ALA A 26 -11.25 -3.41 -6.67
C ALA A 26 -11.83 -2.22 -5.90
N ALA A 27 -12.71 -2.46 -4.92
CA ALA A 27 -13.31 -1.41 -4.10
C ALA A 27 -12.27 -0.69 -3.21
N VAL A 28 -11.31 -1.44 -2.66
CA VAL A 28 -10.19 -0.87 -1.89
C VAL A 28 -9.31 0.00 -2.77
N LEU A 29 -8.98 -0.46 -3.99
CA LEU A 29 -8.19 0.33 -4.94
C LEU A 29 -8.89 1.64 -5.33
N GLU A 30 -10.18 1.58 -5.63
CA GLU A 30 -10.97 2.78 -5.94
C GLU A 30 -10.92 3.78 -4.77
N THR A 31 -11.13 3.31 -3.55
CA THR A 31 -11.09 4.15 -2.34
C THR A 31 -9.70 4.76 -2.13
N ALA A 32 -8.63 3.97 -2.31
CA ALA A 32 -7.26 4.44 -2.19
C ALA A 32 -6.93 5.52 -3.24
N VAL A 33 -7.42 5.38 -4.48
CA VAL A 33 -7.26 6.39 -5.54
C VAL A 33 -8.00 7.68 -5.18
N GLN A 34 -9.22 7.59 -4.67
CA GLN A 34 -9.98 8.78 -4.24
C GLN A 34 -9.27 9.51 -3.11
N LEU A 35 -8.77 8.78 -2.10
CA LEU A 35 -8.04 9.35 -0.98
C LEU A 35 -6.74 10.02 -1.44
N LYS A 36 -5.98 9.37 -2.34
CA LYS A 36 -4.80 9.97 -3.00
C LYS A 36 -5.14 11.28 -3.70
N ASN A 37 -6.15 11.28 -4.55
CA ASN A 37 -6.57 12.49 -5.28
C ASN A 37 -7.00 13.62 -4.33
N TRP A 38 -7.64 13.30 -3.21
CA TRP A 38 -8.00 14.29 -2.19
C TRP A 38 -6.75 14.90 -1.53
N THR A 39 -5.76 14.08 -1.16
CA THR A 39 -4.50 14.58 -0.57
C THR A 39 -3.68 15.42 -1.54
N GLU A 40 -3.65 15.08 -2.83
CA GLU A 40 -2.92 15.86 -3.84
C GLU A 40 -3.56 17.23 -4.09
N ARG A 41 -4.88 17.36 -3.90
CA ARG A 41 -5.58 18.65 -3.99
C ARG A 41 -5.36 19.55 -2.79
N THR A 42 -5.03 18.97 -1.63
CA THR A 42 -4.74 19.70 -0.40
C THR A 42 -3.36 19.27 0.11
N PRO A 43 -2.27 19.71 -0.55
CA PRO A 43 -0.94 19.35 -0.11
C PRO A 43 -0.74 19.85 1.33
N LEU A 44 -0.20 18.97 2.17
CA LEU A 44 0.25 19.37 3.49
C LEU A 44 1.34 20.44 3.32
N PRO A 45 1.46 21.40 4.26
CA PRO A 45 2.50 22.41 4.20
C PRO A 45 3.88 21.73 4.06
N ALA A 46 4.61 22.05 2.99
CA ALA A 46 5.95 21.54 2.79
C ALA A 46 6.87 22.07 3.89
N THR A 47 7.47 21.15 4.65
CA THR A 47 8.40 21.48 5.72
C THR A 47 9.82 21.64 5.19
N GLY A 48 10.12 21.07 4.01
CA GLY A 48 11.47 20.96 3.47
C GLY A 48 12.35 19.98 4.25
N ALA A 49 11.78 19.24 5.21
CA ALA A 49 12.50 18.26 5.99
C ALA A 49 12.73 16.97 5.17
N SER A 50 13.86 16.34 5.42
CA SER A 50 14.20 15.03 4.89
C SER A 50 14.42 14.07 6.05
N TYR A 51 13.73 12.95 6.01
CA TYR A 51 13.80 11.91 7.04
C TYR A 51 14.52 10.68 6.53
N THR A 52 15.27 10.05 7.43
CA THR A 52 15.74 8.68 7.23
C THR A 52 14.58 7.69 7.35
N HIS A 53 14.80 6.47 6.88
CA HIS A 53 13.83 5.38 7.01
C HIS A 53 13.34 5.13 8.45
N LYS A 54 14.21 5.28 9.46
CA LYS A 54 13.82 5.11 10.87
C LYS A 54 13.00 6.27 11.39
N GLU A 55 13.35 7.50 11.00
CA GLU A 55 12.61 8.71 11.40
C GLU A 55 11.25 8.76 10.75
N ALA A 56 11.13 8.42 9.47
CA ALA A 56 9.87 8.32 8.76
C ALA A 56 8.93 7.30 9.43
N ALA A 57 9.44 6.11 9.79
CA ALA A 57 8.65 5.09 10.49
C ALA A 57 8.13 5.61 11.84
N ARG A 58 9.01 6.28 12.60
CA ARG A 58 8.64 6.90 13.88
C ARG A 58 7.58 7.99 13.72
N LEU A 59 7.72 8.85 12.71
CA LEU A 59 6.78 9.93 12.40
C LEU A 59 5.40 9.39 12.03
N LEU A 60 5.34 8.27 11.31
CA LEU A 60 4.11 7.63 10.85
C LEU A 60 3.51 6.67 11.89
N GLY A 61 4.19 6.42 13.01
CA GLY A 61 3.72 5.48 14.04
C GLY A 61 3.77 4.01 13.62
N VAL A 62 4.61 3.66 12.64
CA VAL A 62 4.77 2.29 12.13
C VAL A 62 6.18 1.76 12.39
N THR A 63 6.39 0.46 12.21
CA THR A 63 7.74 -0.10 12.28
C THR A 63 8.50 0.15 10.96
N PRO A 64 9.85 0.22 10.99
CA PRO A 64 10.64 0.29 9.76
C PRO A 64 10.37 -0.88 8.79
N GLU A 65 9.99 -2.05 9.31
CA GLU A 65 9.67 -3.20 8.46
C GLU A 65 8.38 -3.00 7.65
N VAL A 66 7.37 -2.33 8.22
CA VAL A 66 6.15 -1.97 7.47
C VAL A 66 6.49 -1.11 6.25
N LEU A 67 7.35 -0.10 6.42
CA LEU A 67 7.80 0.74 5.32
C LEU A 67 8.57 -0.05 4.24
N ARG A 68 9.40 -1.02 4.64
CA ARG A 68 10.09 -1.92 3.69
C ARG A 68 9.11 -2.80 2.94
N ASN A 69 8.10 -3.33 3.63
CA ASN A 69 7.10 -4.19 3.02
C ASN A 69 6.30 -3.43 1.96
N TRP A 70 5.90 -2.19 2.25
CA TRP A 70 5.19 -1.34 1.29
C TRP A 70 6.01 -1.02 0.05
N GLU A 71 7.29 -0.66 0.20
CA GLU A 71 8.18 -0.44 -0.95
C GLU A 71 8.39 -1.74 -1.75
N ARG A 72 8.63 -2.87 -1.08
CA ARG A 72 8.83 -4.18 -1.72
C ARG A 72 7.59 -4.63 -2.50
N ASN A 73 6.40 -4.34 -1.99
CA ASN A 73 5.13 -4.65 -2.66
C ASN A 73 4.75 -3.60 -3.71
N GLY A 74 5.60 -2.59 -3.96
CA GLY A 74 5.40 -1.60 -5.01
C GLY A 74 4.37 -0.51 -4.69
N LEU A 75 3.94 -0.36 -3.43
CA LEU A 75 2.96 0.67 -3.03
C LEU A 75 3.54 2.09 -3.13
N ILE A 76 4.85 2.21 -2.96
CA ILE A 76 5.61 3.46 -3.08
C ILE A 76 7.03 3.18 -3.54
N GLY A 77 7.57 4.04 -4.41
CA GLY A 77 8.99 4.06 -4.77
C GLY A 77 9.70 5.18 -4.02
N ILE A 78 10.61 4.84 -3.11
CA ILE A 78 11.30 5.84 -2.28
C ILE A 78 12.58 6.33 -2.97
N PRO A 79 12.79 7.66 -3.09
CA PRO A 79 14.04 8.21 -3.62
C PRO A 79 15.27 7.77 -2.82
N ARG A 80 16.41 7.65 -3.52
CA ARG A 80 17.70 7.29 -2.92
C ARG A 80 18.65 8.48 -2.98
N GLY A 81 19.30 8.74 -1.85
CA GLY A 81 20.38 9.72 -1.76
C GLY A 81 21.70 9.21 -2.31
N HIS A 82 22.74 10.04 -2.19
CA HIS A 82 24.10 9.75 -2.67
C HIS A 82 24.66 8.40 -2.19
N ASN A 83 24.34 7.99 -0.96
CA ASN A 83 24.81 6.73 -0.38
C ASN A 83 23.81 5.57 -0.54
N GLN A 84 22.93 5.63 -1.53
CA GLN A 84 21.82 4.68 -1.75
C GLN A 84 20.83 4.54 -0.57
N SER A 85 20.93 5.42 0.42
CA SER A 85 19.99 5.49 1.54
C SER A 85 18.65 6.03 1.07
N ARG A 86 17.55 5.48 1.59
CA ARG A 86 16.19 5.99 1.36
C ARG A 86 16.03 7.36 1.99
N ILE A 87 15.50 8.30 1.22
CA ILE A 87 15.19 9.67 1.64
C ILE A 87 13.68 9.85 1.58
N TYR A 88 13.09 10.37 2.65
CA TYR A 88 11.66 10.63 2.76
C TYR A 88 11.45 12.14 2.95
N GLY A 89 11.00 12.82 1.90
CA GLY A 89 10.56 14.21 1.95
C GLY A 89 9.07 14.34 2.19
N ASP A 90 8.56 15.56 2.06
CA ASP A 90 7.15 15.88 2.29
C ASP A 90 6.20 15.07 1.38
N GLU A 91 6.60 14.79 0.13
CA GLU A 91 5.82 13.99 -0.82
C GLU A 91 5.71 12.52 -0.36
N GLU A 92 6.83 11.89 -0.01
CA GLU A 92 6.82 10.50 0.49
C GLU A 92 6.02 10.39 1.78
N ILE A 93 6.20 11.32 2.72
CA ILE A 93 5.46 11.30 4.00
C ILE A 93 3.97 11.47 3.78
N THR A 94 3.56 12.38 2.88
CA THR A 94 2.14 12.58 2.55
C THR A 94 1.55 11.31 1.95
N ARG A 95 2.25 10.68 1.00
CA ARG A 95 1.80 9.43 0.38
C ARG A 95 1.72 8.28 1.39
N LEU A 96 2.70 8.16 2.28
CA LEU A 96 2.74 7.09 3.29
C LEU A 96 1.67 7.21 4.37
N ARG A 97 1.02 8.37 4.55
CA ARG A 97 -0.13 8.52 5.46
C ARG A 97 -1.42 7.92 4.91
N ILE A 98 -1.45 7.64 3.60
CA ILE A 98 -2.63 7.15 2.87
C ILE A 98 -2.60 5.63 2.76
N ILE A 99 -1.39 5.05 2.75
CA ILE A 99 -1.13 3.61 2.68
C ILE A 99 -1.29 3.01 4.08
#